data_AF-A0A5K1A808-F1
#
_entry.id   AF-A0A5K1A808-F1
#
_cell.length_a   1.000
_cell.length_b   1.000
_cell.length_c   1.000
_cell.angle_alpha   90.00
_cell.angle_beta   90.00
_cell.angle_gamma   90.00
#
_symmetry.space_group_name_H-M   'P 1'
#
loop_
_entity.id
_entity.type
_entity.pdbx_description
1 polymer ?
#
loop_
_entity_poly.entity_id
_entity_poly.type
_entity_poly.pdbx_seq_one_letter_code
_entity_poly.pdbx_strand_id
1 'polypeptide(L)'
;GFGNVGSWAAQLISEKGGKVVAVSDISGAIKNNSGLDIPRLLKHAKEHRGVKGFDGGDSVDPRTLLVEDCDVLIPAALGGVIN
;
A
#
# COMPACT_ATOMS: atom_id res chain seq x y z
N GLY A 1 -3.77 1.37 4.39
CA GLY A 1 -4.81 2.29 3.89
C GLY A 1 -4.24 3.10 2.75
N PHE A 2 -4.91 3.16 1.59
CA PHE A 2 -4.43 3.89 0.40
C PHE A 2 -5.40 5.00 -0.07
N GLY A 3 -5.93 5.75 0.89
CA GLY A 3 -6.66 7.00 0.64
C GLY A 3 -5.75 8.22 0.78
N ASN A 4 -6.32 9.42 0.95
CA ASN A 4 -5.58 10.70 0.99
C ASN A 4 -4.27 10.63 1.77
N VAL A 5 -4.27 10.21 3.04
CA VAL A 5 -3.03 10.19 3.85
C VAL A 5 -2.06 9.11 3.38
N GLY A 6 -2.53 7.88 3.23
CA GLY A 6 -1.66 6.74 2.91
C GLY A 6 -1.05 6.81 1.50
N SER A 7 -1.79 7.34 0.52
CA SER A 7 -1.32 7.51 -0.85
C SER A 7 -0.24 8.59 -0.95
N TRP A 8 -0.42 9.73 -0.26
CA TRP A 8 0.59 10.77 -0.14
C TRP A 8 1.84 10.29 0.61
N ALA A 9 1.66 9.54 1.71
CA ALA A 9 2.79 8.96 2.43
C ALA A 9 3.61 8.01 1.54
N ALA A 10 2.94 7.08 0.83
CA ALA A 10 3.61 6.18 -0.10
C ALA A 10 4.36 6.93 -1.22
N GLN A 11 3.75 7.99 -1.77
CA GLN A 11 4.37 8.81 -2.81
C GLN A 11 5.64 9.50 -2.30
N LEU A 12 5.55 10.21 -1.18
CA LEU A 12 6.69 10.94 -0.61
C LEU A 12 7.83 10.01 -0.21
N ILE A 13 7.52 8.84 0.34
CA ILE A 13 8.52 7.81 0.66
C ILE A 13 9.22 7.34 -0.62
N SER A 14 8.46 7.00 -1.65
CA SER A 14 9.00 6.58 -2.94
C SER A 14 9.87 7.65 -3.59
N GLU A 15 9.46 8.92 -3.56
CA GLU A 15 10.20 10.06 -4.11
C GLU A 15 11.53 10.32 -3.38
N LYS A 16 11.61 9.95 -2.09
CA LYS A 16 12.83 10.03 -1.29
C LYS A 16 13.72 8.78 -1.42
N GLY A 17 13.38 7.84 -2.29
CA GLY A 17 14.13 6.61 -2.52
C GLY A 17 13.77 5.47 -1.56
N GLY A 18 12.75 5.64 -0.73
CA GLY A 18 12.22 4.58 0.12
C GLY A 18 11.44 3.55 -0.71
N LYS A 19 11.45 2.30 -0.26
CA LYS A 19 10.74 1.21 -0.92
C LYS A 19 9.40 0.95 -0.22
N VAL A 20 8.30 1.11 -0.94
CA VAL A 20 6.98 0.68 -0.44
C VAL A 20 6.75 -0.75 -0.88
N VAL A 21 6.80 -1.68 0.07
CA VAL A 21 6.73 -3.13 -0.22
C VAL A 21 5.31 -3.70 -0.17
N ALA A 22 4.39 -3.05 0.53
CA ALA A 22 3.01 -3.52 0.64
C ALA A 22 2.05 -2.35 0.89
N VAL A 23 0.83 -2.47 0.38
CA VAL A 23 -0.25 -1.50 0.56
C VAL A 23 -1.57 -2.25 0.69
N SER A 24 -2.42 -1.83 1.63
CA SER A 24 -3.81 -2.27 1.74
C SER A 24 -4.79 -1.10 1.67
N ASP A 25 -5.98 -1.35 1.17
CA ASP A 25 -7.16 -0.50 1.29
C ASP A 25 -8.43 -1.36 1.49
N ILE A 26 -9.60 -0.74 1.33
CA ILE A 26 -10.88 -1.44 1.47
C ILE A 26 -11.16 -2.45 0.34
N SER A 27 -10.51 -2.31 -0.81
CA SER A 27 -10.65 -3.23 -1.95
C SER A 27 -9.80 -4.50 -1.80
N GLY A 28 -8.70 -4.42 -1.05
CA GLY A 28 -7.79 -5.54 -0.83
C GLY A 28 -6.39 -5.09 -0.45
N ALA A 29 -5.42 -5.98 -0.61
CA ALA A 29 -4.02 -5.67 -0.37
C ALA A 29 -3.13 -6.26 -1.45
N ILE A 30 -2.02 -5.56 -1.70
CA ILE A 30 -1.00 -5.92 -2.68
C ILE A 30 0.38 -5.82 -2.06
N LYS A 31 1.30 -6.66 -2.53
CA LYS A 31 2.67 -6.76 -2.05
C LYS A 31 3.66 -6.93 -3.19
N ASN A 32 4.83 -6.32 -3.07
CA ASN A 32 6.00 -6.57 -3.90
C ASN A 32 7.28 -6.30 -3.10
N ASN A 33 8.03 -7.34 -2.77
CA ASN A 33 9.28 -7.23 -2.01
C ASN A 33 10.37 -6.42 -2.75
N SER A 34 10.28 -6.37 -4.08
CA SER A 34 11.16 -5.54 -4.91
C SER A 34 10.76 -4.07 -4.91
N GLY A 35 9.57 -3.74 -4.38
CA GLY A 35 9.00 -2.40 -4.32
C GLY A 35 7.84 -2.23 -5.30
N LEU A 36 6.78 -1.56 -4.85
CA LEU A 36 5.64 -1.18 -5.67
C LEU A 36 5.96 0.10 -6.46
N ASP A 37 5.58 0.13 -7.73
CA ASP A 37 5.58 1.37 -8.53
C ASP A 37 4.43 2.27 -8.06
N ILE A 38 4.76 3.20 -7.14
CA ILE A 38 3.77 4.07 -6.52
C ILE A 38 3.08 5.00 -7.54
N PRO A 39 3.78 5.65 -8.49
CA PRO A 39 3.12 6.41 -9.55
C PRO A 39 2.08 5.60 -10.34
N ARG A 40 2.40 4.37 -10.75
CA ARG A 40 1.43 3.48 -11.42
C ARG A 40 0.29 3.07 -10.49
N LEU A 41 0.59 2.76 -9.24
CA LEU A 41 -0.42 2.37 -8.25
C LEU A 41 -1.41 3.49 -7.96
N LEU A 42 -0.95 4.75 -7.87
CA LEU A 42 -1.83 5.92 -7.71
C LEU A 42 -2.79 6.06 -8.89
N LYS A 43 -2.28 5.89 -10.13
CA LYS A 43 -3.11 5.92 -11.33
C LYS A 43 -4.14 4.78 -11.32
N HIS A 44 -3.70 3.56 -11.02
CA HIS A 44 -4.57 2.39 -10.91
C HIS A 44 -5.68 2.60 -9.89
N ALA A 45 -5.34 3.04 -8.68
CA ALA A 45 -6.29 3.27 -7.61
C ALA A 45 -7.31 4.36 -7.95
N LYS A 46 -6.90 5.40 -8.70
CA LYS A 46 -7.80 6.44 -9.20
C LYS A 46 -8.80 5.90 -10.24
N GLU A 47 -8.36 5.02 -11.13
CA GLU A 47 -9.19 4.45 -12.20
C GLU A 47 -10.13 3.35 -11.67
N HIS A 48 -9.64 2.48 -10.79
CA HIS A 48 -10.34 1.28 -10.33
C HIS A 48 -10.98 1.43 -8.94
N ARG A 49 -10.82 2.60 -8.31
CA ARG A 49 -11.29 2.91 -6.94
C ARG A 49 -10.74 1.97 -5.87
N GLY A 50 -9.49 1.54 -6.04
CA GLY A 50 -8.74 0.79 -5.04
C GLY A 50 -7.53 0.06 -5.61
N VAL A 51 -6.77 -0.61 -4.75
CA VAL A 51 -5.52 -1.31 -5.12
C VAL A 51 -5.73 -2.71 -5.69
N LYS A 52 -6.93 -3.29 -5.57
CA LYS A 52 -7.21 -4.64 -6.08
C LYS A 52 -6.98 -4.73 -7.59
N GLY A 53 -6.34 -5.82 -8.03
CA GLY A 53 -6.08 -6.10 -9.44
C GLY A 53 -4.95 -5.28 -10.06
N PHE A 54 -4.15 -4.59 -9.24
CA PHE A 54 -2.91 -3.97 -9.71
C PHE A 54 -1.92 -5.04 -10.15
N ASP A 55 -1.32 -4.87 -11.34
CA ASP A 55 -0.43 -5.84 -11.97
C ASP A 55 1.03 -5.73 -11.51
N GLY A 56 1.38 -4.66 -10.79
CA GLY A 56 2.74 -4.44 -10.26
C GLY A 56 3.02 -5.07 -8.90
N GLY A 57 2.13 -5.95 -8.41
CA GLY A 57 2.31 -6.68 -7.15
C GLY A 57 1.34 -7.84 -7.00
N ASP A 58 1.65 -8.74 -6.06
CA ASP A 58 0.83 -9.90 -5.76
C ASP A 58 -0.30 -9.54 -4.81
N SER A 59 -1.50 -10.05 -5.07
CA SER A 59 -2.61 -9.90 -4.14
C SER A 59 -2.38 -10.78 -2.91
N VAL A 60 -2.54 -10.18 -1.74
CA VAL A 60 -2.33 -10.85 -0.44
C VAL A 60 -3.51 -10.60 0.49
N ASP A 61 -3.60 -11.38 1.56
CA ASP A 61 -4.59 -11.16 2.61
C ASP A 61 -4.25 -9.86 3.37
N PRO A 62 -5.15 -8.86 3.43
CA PRO A 62 -4.91 -7.61 4.16
C PRO A 62 -4.52 -7.81 5.63
N ARG A 63 -4.93 -8.92 6.25
CA ARG A 63 -4.61 -9.24 7.65
C ARG A 63 -3.15 -9.63 7.86
N THR A 64 -2.46 -10.13 6.83
CA THR A 64 -1.04 -10.48 6.95
C THR A 64 -0.15 -9.25 6.89
N LEU A 65 -0.60 -8.13 6.30
CA LEU A 65 0.21 -6.91 6.16
C LEU A 65 0.77 -6.35 7.46
N LEU A 66 0.06 -6.52 8.58
CA LEU A 66 0.49 -6.01 9.89
C LEU A 66 1.72 -6.74 10.43
N VAL A 67 1.99 -7.95 9.94
CA VAL A 67 3.13 -8.79 10.36
C VAL A 67 4.16 -8.96 9.24
N GLU A 68 4.01 -8.24 8.14
CA GLU A 68 4.97 -8.28 7.05
C GLU A 68 6.28 -7.62 7.45
N ASP A 69 7.37 -8.21 6.97
CA ASP A 69 8.72 -7.69 7.20
C ASP A 69 8.88 -6.32 6.53
N CYS A 70 9.12 -5.29 7.34
CA CYS A 70 9.33 -3.92 6.91
C CYS A 70 10.04 -3.11 8.00
N ASP A 71 10.76 -2.06 7.60
CA ASP A 71 11.39 -1.13 8.54
C ASP A 71 10.37 -0.19 9.20
N VAL A 72 9.29 0.14 8.49
CA VAL A 72 8.29 1.13 8.91
C VAL A 72 6.88 0.67 8.50
N LEU A 73 6.00 0.55 9.50
CA LEU A 73 4.57 0.30 9.32
C LEU A 73 3.76 1.59 9.47
N ILE A 74 2.92 1.94 8.48
CA ILE A 74 2.11 3.17 8.48
C ILE A 74 0.60 2.84 8.51
N PRO A 75 -0.04 2.78 9.68
CA PRO A 75 -1.48 2.57 9.80
C PRO A 75 -2.25 3.86 9.44
N ALA A 76 -2.63 3.99 8.17
CA ALA A 76 -3.37 5.15 7.63
C ALA A 76 -4.77 4.77 7.10
N ALA A 77 -5.50 3.94 7.85
CA ALA A 77 -6.86 3.52 7.51
C ALA A 77 -7.84 3.91 8.63
N LEU A 78 -8.34 2.94 9.40
CA LEU A 78 -9.20 3.15 10.56
C LEU A 78 -8.40 3.06 11.86
N GLY A 79 -8.95 3.60 12.95
CA GLY A 79 -8.40 3.43 14.29
C GLY A 79 -8.58 1.99 14.81
N GLY A 80 -7.75 1.60 15.79
CA GLY A 80 -7.84 0.28 16.44
C GLY A 80 -7.32 -0.89 15.60
N VAL A 81 -6.52 -0.62 14.54
CA VAL A 81 -5.92 -1.66 13.69
C VAL A 81 -4.67 -2.31 14.28
N ILE A 82 -4.13 -1.74 15.37
CA ILE A 82 -3.05 -2.32 16.17
C ILE A 82 -3.60 -2.48 17.59
N ASN A 83 -3.54 -3.70 18.12
CA ASN A 83 -4.09 -4.09 19.42
C ASN A 83 -3.24 -5.14 20.13
#